data_AF-A0A511MC54-F1
#
_entry.id   AF-A0A511MC54-F1
#
_cell.length_a   1.000
_cell.length_b   1.000
_cell.length_c   1.000
_cell.angle_alpha   90.00
_cell.angle_beta   90.00
_cell.angle_gamma   90.00
#
_symmetry.space_group_name_H-M   'P 1'
#
loop_
_entity.id
_entity.type
_entity.pdbx_description
1 polymer ?
#
loop_
_entity_poly.entity_id
_entity_poly.type
_entity_poly.pdbx_seq_one_letter_code
_entity_poly.pdbx_strand_id
1 'polypeptide(L)'
;MSYIYDDERPQEFNLDKFGALTRHAHGVIAEILAALPIPITVTPLPIADPNDALDEFASARTAMRDMPIGAAIGDAVVAVLLGWLTAVTIAAVEPDDDGSDDWILEAAYYQMMAVELRAHLALDMVTSI
;
A
#
# COMPACT_ATOMS: atom_id res chain seq x y z
N MET A 1 -26.36 -31.63 10.38
CA MET A 1 -25.50 -31.23 11.52
C MET A 1 -25.01 -29.83 11.17
N SER A 2 -25.72 -28.80 11.66
CA SER A 2 -25.39 -27.40 11.40
C SER A 2 -24.38 -26.98 12.47
N TYR A 3 -23.17 -26.63 12.04
CA TYR A 3 -22.20 -26.02 12.94
C TYR A 3 -22.63 -24.57 13.13
N ILE A 4 -23.13 -24.26 14.32
CA ILE A 4 -23.23 -22.88 14.80
C ILE A 4 -21.78 -22.46 15.06
N TYR A 5 -21.19 -21.71 14.12
CA TYR A 5 -19.94 -21.01 14.38
C TYR A 5 -20.26 -19.89 15.37
N ASP A 6 -19.72 -20.01 16.57
CA ASP A 6 -19.74 -18.96 17.58
C ASP A 6 -18.80 -17.84 17.08
N ASP A 7 -19.40 -16.80 16.51
CA ASP A 7 -18.78 -15.72 15.74
C ASP A 7 -18.28 -14.58 16.64
N GLU A 8 -17.60 -14.93 17.74
CA GLU A 8 -17.03 -13.96 18.70
C GLU A 8 -15.50 -13.98 18.72
N ARG A 9 -14.85 -14.45 17.64
CA ARG A 9 -13.41 -14.18 17.52
C ARG A 9 -13.25 -12.71 17.18
N PRO A 10 -12.50 -11.92 17.98
CA PRO A 10 -12.13 -10.58 17.54
C PRO A 10 -11.44 -10.72 16.19
N GLN A 11 -12.04 -10.17 15.12
CA GLN A 11 -11.48 -10.26 13.79
C GLN A 11 -10.06 -9.68 13.83
N GLU A 12 -9.08 -10.57 13.70
CA GLU A 12 -7.66 -10.22 13.73
C GLU A 12 -7.33 -9.25 12.60
N PHE A 13 -8.07 -9.37 11.48
CA PHE A 13 -7.99 -8.54 10.29
C PHE A 13 -9.33 -7.82 10.09
N ASN A 14 -9.31 -6.49 10.12
CA ASN A 14 -10.49 -5.67 9.84
C ASN A 14 -10.09 -4.43 9.03
N LEU A 15 -11.10 -3.78 8.42
CA LEU A 15 -10.89 -2.62 7.56
C LEU A 15 -10.25 -1.43 8.29
N ASP A 16 -10.49 -1.28 9.60
CA ASP A 16 -9.88 -0.20 10.39
C ASP A 16 -8.36 -0.37 10.52
N LYS A 17 -7.91 -1.59 10.84
CA LYS A 17 -6.48 -1.94 10.92
C LYS A 17 -5.82 -1.80 9.55
N PHE A 18 -6.47 -2.33 8.50
CA PHE A 18 -5.99 -2.18 7.14
C PHE A 18 -5.89 -0.71 6.71
N GLY A 19 -6.91 0.09 7.02
CA GLY A 19 -6.95 1.52 6.70
C GLY A 19 -5.88 2.33 7.44
N ALA A 20 -5.61 2.00 8.71
CA ALA A 20 -4.52 2.62 9.47
C ALA A 20 -3.16 2.31 8.85
N LEU A 21 -2.92 1.04 8.50
CA LEU A 21 -1.69 0.60 7.86
C LEU A 21 -1.50 1.23 6.47
N THR A 22 -2.58 1.31 5.69
CA THR A 22 -2.60 1.96 4.36
C THR A 22 -2.21 3.43 4.44
N ARG A 23 -2.75 4.17 5.43
CA ARG A 23 -2.39 5.58 5.66
C ARG A 23 -0.94 5.75 6.06
N HIS A 24 -0.43 4.88 6.93
CA HIS A 24 0.98 4.93 7.34
C HIS A 24 1.90 4.66 6.16
N ALA A 25 1.66 3.58 5.42
CA ALA A 25 2.44 3.21 4.22
C ALA A 25 2.41 4.32 3.16
N HIS A 26 1.25 4.94 2.91
CA HIS A 26 1.13 6.08 2.00
C HIS A 26 1.98 7.27 2.45
N GLY A 27 2.02 7.58 3.75
CA GLY A 27 2.88 8.64 4.29
C GLY A 27 4.35 8.40 3.97
N VAL A 28 4.84 7.19 4.24
CA VAL A 28 6.22 6.80 3.92
C VAL A 28 6.49 6.85 2.41
N ILE A 29 5.55 6.40 1.58
CA ILE A 29 5.66 6.51 0.11
C ILE A 29 5.77 7.97 -0.32
N ALA A 30 4.97 8.86 0.25
CA ALA A 30 5.04 10.28 -0.05
C ALA A 30 6.42 10.87 0.30
N GLU A 31 7.01 10.46 1.42
CA GLU A 31 8.37 10.85 1.81
C GLU A 31 9.43 10.33 0.83
N ILE A 32 9.33 9.07 0.40
CA ILE A 32 10.21 8.48 -0.64
C ILE A 32 10.14 9.32 -1.91
N LEU A 33 8.93 9.59 -2.41
CA LEU A 33 8.71 10.32 -3.65
C LEU A 33 9.20 11.77 -3.57
N ALA A 34 9.08 12.42 -2.40
CA ALA A 34 9.61 13.76 -2.15
C ALA A 34 11.14 13.79 -2.07
N ALA A 35 11.80 12.68 -1.69
CA ALA A 35 13.24 12.55 -1.57
C ALA A 35 13.95 12.17 -2.89
N LEU A 36 13.20 11.88 -3.96
CA LEU A 36 13.78 11.58 -5.27
C LEU A 36 14.55 12.79 -5.85
N PRO A 37 15.52 12.57 -6.77
CA PRO A 37 16.29 13.66 -7.39
C PRO A 37 15.41 14.72 -8.08
N ILE A 38 14.29 14.28 -8.65
CA ILE A 38 13.20 15.15 -9.08
C ILE A 38 12.01 14.80 -8.18
N PRO A 39 11.69 15.64 -7.19
CA PRO A 39 10.63 15.35 -6.24
C PRO A 39 9.28 15.16 -6.92
N ILE A 40 8.56 14.10 -6.55
CA ILE A 40 7.16 13.88 -6.92
C ILE A 40 6.32 14.11 -5.68
N THR A 41 5.38 15.05 -5.76
CA THR A 41 4.43 15.31 -4.67
C THR A 41 3.14 14.53 -4.89
N VAL A 42 2.66 13.90 -3.83
CA VAL A 42 1.37 13.21 -3.78
C VAL A 42 0.50 13.83 -2.69
N THR A 43 -0.80 13.80 -2.88
CA THR A 43 -1.78 14.33 -1.94
C THR A 43 -1.85 13.41 -0.72
N PRO A 44 -1.71 13.90 0.52
CA PRO A 44 -1.84 13.06 1.71
C PRO A 44 -3.22 12.38 1.80
N LEU A 45 -3.28 11.10 2.13
CA LEU A 45 -4.52 10.31 2.26
C LEU A 45 -5.62 10.86 3.18
N PRO A 46 -5.39 11.63 4.26
CA PRO A 46 -6.54 12.22 4.97
C PRO A 46 -7.26 13.31 4.16
N ILE A 47 -6.70 13.72 3.02
CA ILE A 47 -7.22 14.77 2.11
C ILE A 47 -7.62 14.17 0.76
N ALA A 48 -6.89 13.17 0.27
CA ALA A 48 -7.10 12.55 -1.04
C ALA A 48 -8.33 11.63 -1.06
N ASP A 49 -9.06 11.62 -2.18
CA ASP A 49 -9.95 10.51 -2.50
C ASP A 49 -9.10 9.25 -2.76
N PRO A 50 -9.52 8.05 -2.31
CA PRO A 50 -8.77 6.82 -2.56
C PRO A 50 -8.48 6.56 -4.04
N ASN A 51 -9.38 6.93 -4.95
CA ASN A 51 -9.16 6.75 -6.40
C ASN A 51 -8.12 7.74 -6.93
N ASP A 52 -8.15 8.99 -6.45
CA ASP A 52 -7.15 9.99 -6.80
C ASP A 52 -5.75 9.52 -6.34
N ALA A 53 -5.64 8.91 -5.15
CA ALA A 53 -4.38 8.36 -4.66
C ALA A 53 -3.84 7.20 -5.53
N LEU A 54 -4.72 6.35 -6.07
CA LEU A 54 -4.35 5.29 -7.02
C LEU A 54 -3.74 5.90 -8.30
N ASP A 55 -4.40 6.92 -8.86
CA ASP A 55 -3.97 7.59 -10.09
C ASP A 55 -2.67 8.37 -9.90
N GLU A 56 -2.49 9.03 -8.75
CA GLU A 56 -1.26 9.71 -8.38
C GLU A 56 -0.07 8.73 -8.30
N PHE A 57 -0.25 7.55 -7.70
CA PHE A 57 0.83 6.56 -7.59
C PHE A 57 1.13 5.89 -8.93
N ALA A 58 0.12 5.66 -9.77
CA ALA A 58 0.32 5.20 -11.15
C ALA A 58 1.11 6.24 -11.98
N SER A 59 0.80 7.53 -11.78
CA SER A 59 1.50 8.65 -12.42
C SER A 59 2.93 8.79 -11.91
N ALA A 60 3.16 8.64 -10.60
CA ALA A 60 4.48 8.67 -9.98
C ALA A 60 5.40 7.59 -10.57
N ARG A 61 4.90 6.36 -10.70
CA ARG A 61 5.62 5.27 -11.36
C ARG A 61 6.04 5.62 -12.78
N THR A 62 5.17 6.29 -13.53
CA THR A 62 5.48 6.72 -14.91
C THR A 62 6.56 7.79 -14.93
N ALA A 63 6.48 8.79 -14.03
CA ALA A 63 7.46 9.85 -13.90
C ALA A 63 8.86 9.35 -13.48
N MET A 64 8.92 8.25 -12.73
CA MET A 64 10.18 7.63 -12.30
C MET A 64 10.97 6.95 -13.43
N ARG A 65 10.33 6.61 -14.56
CA ARG A 65 10.94 5.81 -15.64
C ARG A 65 12.24 6.41 -16.18
N ASP A 66 12.29 7.73 -16.28
CA ASP A 66 13.41 8.47 -16.89
C ASP A 66 14.28 9.20 -15.85
N MET A 67 14.11 8.89 -14.56
CA MET A 67 14.88 9.55 -13.50
C MET A 67 16.32 9.06 -13.46
N PRO A 68 17.29 9.95 -13.11
CA PRO A 68 18.68 9.59 -12.95
C PRO A 68 18.92 8.89 -11.60
N ILE A 69 18.20 7.80 -11.33
CA ILE A 69 18.35 6.97 -10.12
C ILE A 69 19.02 5.65 -10.46
N GLY A 70 19.78 5.10 -9.51
CA GLY A 70 20.36 3.76 -9.65
C GLY A 70 19.25 2.70 -9.79
N ALA A 71 19.45 1.71 -10.67
CA ALA A 71 18.45 0.69 -10.96
C ALA A 71 17.91 -0.01 -9.70
N ALA A 72 18.78 -0.32 -8.73
CA ALA A 72 18.37 -0.93 -7.48
C ALA A 72 17.41 -0.06 -6.65
N ILE A 73 17.61 1.27 -6.65
CA ILE A 73 16.74 2.22 -5.95
C ILE A 73 15.42 2.34 -6.70
N GLY A 74 15.49 2.49 -8.03
CA GLY A 74 14.30 2.53 -8.88
C GLY A 74 13.41 1.30 -8.70
N ASP A 75 14.00 0.11 -8.74
CA ASP A 75 13.29 -1.15 -8.55
C ASP A 75 12.66 -1.26 -7.15
N ALA A 76 13.37 -0.82 -6.11
CA ALA A 76 12.85 -0.81 -4.74
C ALA A 76 11.62 0.09 -4.60
N VAL A 77 11.69 1.33 -5.10
CA VAL A 77 10.56 2.26 -5.04
C VAL A 77 9.38 1.76 -5.88
N VAL A 78 9.63 1.26 -7.10
CA VAL A 78 8.58 0.70 -7.96
C VAL A 78 7.91 -0.52 -7.31
N ALA A 79 8.67 -1.38 -6.63
CA ALA A 79 8.11 -2.53 -5.91
C ALA A 79 7.21 -2.09 -4.75
N VAL A 80 7.56 -1.02 -4.03
CA VAL A 80 6.74 -0.44 -2.97
C VAL A 80 5.43 0.11 -3.55
N LEU A 81 5.50 0.92 -4.62
CA LEU A 81 4.32 1.49 -5.27
C LEU A 81 3.36 0.41 -5.77
N LEU A 82 3.88 -0.59 -6.49
CA LEU A 82 3.07 -1.70 -7.01
C LEU A 82 2.50 -2.56 -5.89
N GLY A 83 3.28 -2.79 -4.83
CA GLY A 83 2.81 -3.55 -3.68
C GLY A 83 1.65 -2.87 -2.97
N TRP A 84 1.72 -1.55 -2.81
CA TRP A 84 0.66 -0.74 -2.20
C TRP A 84 -0.61 -0.79 -3.05
N LEU A 85 -0.50 -0.53 -4.36
CA LEU A 85 -1.62 -0.60 -5.31
C LEU A 85 -2.31 -1.97 -5.28
N THR A 86 -1.51 -3.04 -5.21
CA THR A 86 -2.00 -4.41 -5.13
C THR A 86 -2.80 -4.64 -3.85
N ALA A 87 -2.28 -4.24 -2.68
CA ALA A 87 -2.98 -4.39 -1.41
C ALA A 87 -4.32 -3.65 -1.39
N VAL A 88 -4.35 -2.40 -1.87
CA VAL A 88 -5.59 -1.60 -1.94
C VAL A 88 -6.60 -2.22 -2.90
N THR A 89 -6.14 -2.73 -4.04
CA THR A 89 -7.01 -3.39 -5.02
C THR A 89 -7.60 -4.68 -4.47
N ILE A 90 -6.83 -5.48 -3.72
CA ILE A 90 -7.33 -6.69 -3.05
C ILE A 90 -8.38 -6.31 -2.00
N ALA A 91 -8.11 -5.30 -1.16
CA ALA A 91 -9.05 -4.85 -0.14
C ALA A 91 -10.34 -4.22 -0.68
N ALA A 92 -10.32 -3.77 -1.94
CA ALA A 92 -11.50 -3.23 -2.63
C ALA A 92 -12.41 -4.32 -3.21
N VAL A 93 -11.98 -5.60 -3.20
CA VAL A 93 -12.86 -6.71 -3.55
C VAL A 93 -13.88 -6.88 -2.43
N GLU A 94 -15.16 -6.71 -2.79
CA GLU A 94 -16.28 -6.93 -1.87
C GLU A 94 -16.41 -8.45 -1.64
N PRO A 95 -16.22 -8.95 -0.39
CA PRO A 95 -16.35 -10.37 -0.11
C PRO A 95 -17.82 -10.81 -0.25
N ASP A 96 -18.04 -12.04 -0.68
CA ASP A 96 -19.38 -12.63 -0.66
C ASP A 96 -19.96 -12.68 0.77
N ASP A 97 -21.28 -12.45 0.91
CA ASP A 97 -22.02 -12.40 2.21
C ASP A 97 -21.92 -13.70 3.05
N ASP A 98 -21.33 -14.76 2.52
CA ASP A 98 -21.16 -16.05 3.20
C ASP A 98 -19.85 -16.19 3.99
N GLY A 99 -19.01 -15.14 3.99
CA GLY A 99 -17.73 -15.11 4.70
C GLY A 99 -16.65 -16.02 4.07
N SER A 100 -16.90 -16.58 2.88
CA SER A 100 -15.93 -17.42 2.16
C SER A 100 -14.67 -16.65 1.73
N ASP A 101 -14.76 -15.32 1.72
CA ASP A 101 -13.74 -14.39 1.24
C ASP A 101 -13.02 -13.59 2.34
N ASP A 102 -13.18 -13.97 3.61
CA ASP A 102 -12.45 -13.32 4.73
C ASP A 102 -10.92 -13.34 4.54
N TRP A 103 -10.40 -14.36 3.82
CA TRP A 103 -8.98 -14.50 3.48
C TRP A 103 -8.48 -13.36 2.57
N ILE A 104 -9.36 -12.67 1.84
CA ILE A 104 -9.00 -11.57 0.93
C ILE A 104 -8.49 -10.38 1.74
N LEU A 105 -9.20 -10.01 2.82
CA LEU A 105 -8.79 -8.92 3.68
C LEU A 105 -7.51 -9.25 4.45
N GLU A 106 -7.36 -10.50 4.89
CA GLU A 106 -6.11 -11.01 5.47
C GLU A 106 -4.94 -10.90 4.48
N ALA A 107 -5.13 -11.31 3.23
CA ALA A 107 -4.12 -11.20 2.18
C ALA A 107 -3.74 -9.75 1.87
N ALA A 108 -4.73 -8.85 1.79
CA ALA A 108 -4.50 -7.42 1.63
C ALA A 108 -3.69 -6.84 2.80
N TYR A 109 -4.03 -7.23 4.03
CA TYR A 109 -3.34 -6.80 5.23
C TYR A 109 -1.86 -7.22 5.24
N TYR A 110 -1.56 -8.50 4.98
CA TYR A 110 -0.17 -8.96 4.93
C TYR A 110 0.63 -8.34 3.78
N GLN A 111 0.00 -8.14 2.62
CA GLN A 111 0.62 -7.44 1.51
C GLN A 111 0.98 -6.00 1.92
N MET A 112 0.07 -5.30 2.60
CA MET A 112 0.32 -3.93 3.07
C MET A 112 1.40 -3.87 4.17
N MET A 113 1.48 -4.87 5.06
CA MET A 113 2.59 -4.97 6.02
C MET A 113 3.94 -5.13 5.30
N ALA A 114 3.96 -5.97 4.26
CA ALA A 114 5.16 -6.17 3.47
C ALA A 114 5.55 -4.91 2.68
N VAL A 115 4.58 -4.11 2.24
CA VAL A 115 4.80 -2.79 1.63
C VAL A 115 5.42 -1.83 2.64
N GLU A 116 4.86 -1.73 3.84
CA GLU A 116 5.37 -0.85 4.89
C GLU A 116 6.84 -1.14 5.22
N LEU A 117 7.19 -2.41 5.42
CA LEU A 117 8.57 -2.82 5.70
C LEU A 117 9.52 -2.46 4.54
N ARG A 118 9.09 -2.66 3.29
CA ARG A 118 9.88 -2.33 2.10
C ARG A 118 9.99 -0.81 1.88
N ALA A 119 8.97 -0.06 2.24
CA ALA A 119 8.94 1.39 2.10
C ALA A 119 10.04 2.04 2.94
N HIS A 120 10.22 1.61 4.19
CA HIS A 120 11.30 2.12 5.04
C HIS A 120 12.69 1.82 4.45
N LEU A 121 12.90 0.60 3.93
CA LEU A 121 14.16 0.26 3.25
C LEU A 121 14.40 1.11 2.00
N ALA A 122 13.36 1.34 1.20
CA ALA A 122 13.45 2.19 0.02
C ALA A 122 13.71 3.67 0.39
N LEU A 123 13.14 4.16 1.49
CA LEU A 123 13.40 5.50 2.00
C LEU A 123 14.87 5.67 2.43
N ASP A 124 15.42 4.71 3.18
CA ASP A 124 16.84 4.70 3.55
C ASP A 124 17.75 4.71 2.31
N MET A 125 17.38 3.95 1.27
CA MET A 125 18.13 3.92 0.01
C MET A 125 18.08 5.25 -0.74
N VAL A 126 16.91 5.87 -0.84
CA VAL A 126 16.73 7.15 -1.56
C VAL A 126 17.42 8.30 -0.83
N THR A 127 17.35 8.34 0.50
CA THR A 127 17.99 9.39 1.31
C THR A 127 19.51 9.28 1.40
N SER A 128 20.08 8.18 0.91
CA SER A 128 21.53 7.93 0.85
C SER A 128 22.19 8.33 -0.48
N ILE A 129 21.41 8.83 -1.46
CA ILE A 129 21.90 9.33 -2.75
C ILE A 129 22.54 10.71 -2.59
#